data_AF-A0A5N4B5D0-F1
#
_entry.id   AF-A0A5N4B5D0-F1
#
_cell.length_a   1.000
_cell.length_b   1.000
_cell.length_c   1.000
_cell.angle_alpha   90.00
_cell.angle_beta   90.00
_cell.angle_gamma   90.00
#
_symmetry.space_group_name_H-M   'P 1'
#
loop_
_entity.id
_entity.type
_entity.pdbx_description
1 polymer ?
#
loop_
_entity_poly.entity_id
_entity_poly.type
_entity_poly.pdbx_seq_one_letter_code
_entity_poly.pdbx_strand_id
1 'polypeptide(L)'
;MNVPQAIIDEATNVAASLLPEKSSERYEHEYAEFKKWQNENNVTGITEDVLLAYISNLSKKYSPNSLWSKWSMVKSCLQVRENIDGRRFQKVIAFLKRRNERYLPKKAKTVTKEHVEKLILEAPDDKWLLAKVITIFGIFGCCRCDELLSLTLNDVEDFGEIYCCDLTRN
;
A
#
# COMPACT_ATOMS: atom_id res chain seq x y z
N MET A 1 -6.36 39.07 -1.17
CA MET A 1 -7.09 38.72 0.05
C MET A 1 -6.08 38.24 1.07
N ASN A 2 -6.05 38.82 2.28
CA ASN A 2 -5.14 38.39 3.34
C ASN A 2 -5.92 37.42 4.24
N VAL A 3 -5.52 36.14 4.25
CA VAL A 3 -6.19 35.11 5.04
C VAL A 3 -5.60 35.15 6.47
N PRO A 4 -6.43 35.17 7.53
CA PRO A 4 -5.91 35.17 8.91
C PRO A 4 -5.04 33.94 9.20
N GLN A 5 -3.95 34.11 9.96
CA GLN A 5 -3.00 33.02 10.25
C GLN A 5 -3.67 31.80 10.92
N ALA A 6 -4.62 32.03 11.83
CA ALA A 6 -5.36 30.93 12.46
C ALA A 6 -6.10 30.03 11.45
N ILE A 7 -6.60 30.61 10.35
CA ILE A 7 -7.26 29.84 9.28
C ILE A 7 -6.22 29.06 8.45
N ILE A 8 -5.02 29.63 8.25
CA ILE A 8 -3.90 28.96 7.56
C ILE A 8 -3.41 27.77 8.39
N ASP A 9 -3.25 27.94 9.70
CA ASP A 9 -2.79 26.89 10.61
C ASP A 9 -3.81 25.74 10.69
N GLU A 10 -5.09 26.05 10.82
CA GLU A 10 -6.17 25.05 10.78
C GLU A 10 -6.19 24.29 9.44
N ALA A 11 -6.11 25.01 8.32
CA ALA A 11 -6.05 24.38 7.01
C ALA A 11 -4.81 23.48 6.84
N THR A 12 -3.68 23.86 7.42
CA THR A 12 -2.43 23.07 7.40
C THR A 12 -2.57 21.80 8.23
N ASN A 13 -3.17 21.89 9.42
CA ASN A 13 -3.45 20.74 10.27
C ASN A 13 -4.39 19.74 9.59
N VAL A 14 -5.48 20.24 8.99
CA VAL A 14 -6.42 19.40 8.23
C VAL A 14 -5.71 18.77 7.03
N ALA A 15 -4.91 19.53 6.28
CA ALA A 15 -4.17 19.02 5.13
C ALA A 15 -3.22 17.87 5.52
N ALA A 16 -2.53 17.97 6.66
CA ALA A 16 -1.65 16.90 7.14
C ALA A 16 -2.39 15.57 7.40
N SER A 17 -3.68 15.64 7.76
CA SER A 17 -4.52 14.45 7.97
C SER A 17 -5.11 13.84 6.69
N LEU A 18 -4.91 14.49 5.52
CA LEU A 18 -5.44 14.00 4.24
C LEU A 18 -4.67 12.79 3.68
N LEU A 19 -3.46 12.52 4.17
CA LEU A 19 -2.72 11.31 3.80
C LEU A 19 -3.26 10.10 4.59
N PRO A 20 -3.27 8.89 4.02
CA PRO A 20 -3.81 7.73 4.71
C PRO A 20 -3.04 7.43 6.01
N GLU A 21 -3.73 7.43 7.15
CA GLU A 21 -3.13 7.36 8.49
C GLU A 21 -2.16 6.17 8.64
N LYS A 22 -2.62 4.94 8.33
CA LYS A 22 -1.83 3.68 8.43
C LYS A 22 -0.58 3.65 7.54
N SER A 23 -0.51 4.46 6.48
CA SER A 23 0.58 4.40 5.50
C SER A 23 1.26 5.76 5.24
N SER A 24 0.95 6.77 6.04
CA SER A 24 1.43 8.15 5.89
C SER A 24 2.96 8.21 5.78
N GLU A 25 3.67 7.48 6.64
CA GLU A 25 5.14 7.38 6.61
C GLU A 25 5.68 6.95 5.24
N ARG A 26 5.00 6.03 4.57
CA ARG A 26 5.39 5.57 3.23
C ARG A 26 5.20 6.67 2.18
N TYR A 27 4.12 7.45 2.28
CA TYR A 27 3.89 8.57 1.38
C TYR A 27 4.96 9.66 1.56
N GLU A 28 5.29 9.95 2.81
CA GLU A 28 6.34 10.91 3.16
C GLU A 28 7.71 10.47 2.68
N HIS A 29 8.04 9.19 2.83
CA HIS A 29 9.29 8.63 2.33
C HIS A 29 9.43 8.79 0.81
N GLU A 30 8.40 8.44 0.03
CA GLU A 30 8.46 8.58 -1.44
C GLU A 30 8.55 10.05 -1.88
N TYR A 31 7.88 10.95 -1.15
CA TYR A 31 7.97 12.38 -1.42
C TYR A 31 9.36 12.94 -1.06
N ALA A 32 9.94 12.51 0.06
CA ALA A 32 11.31 12.87 0.44
C ALA A 32 12.33 12.37 -0.59
N GLU A 33 12.17 11.16 -1.11
CA GLU A 33 13.02 10.63 -2.19
C GLU A 33 12.90 11.46 -3.49
N PHE A 34 11.70 11.97 -3.81
CA PHE A 34 11.53 12.91 -4.91
C PHE A 34 12.25 14.24 -4.65
N LYS A 35 12.10 14.83 -3.45
CA LYS A 35 12.79 16.08 -3.08
C LYS A 35 14.30 15.93 -3.07
N LYS A 36 14.81 14.79 -2.61
CA LYS A 36 16.23 14.44 -2.69
C LYS A 36 16.70 14.40 -4.14
N TRP A 37 15.96 13.73 -5.03
CA TRP A 37 16.28 13.69 -6.45
C TRP A 37 16.26 15.09 -7.10
N GLN A 38 15.31 15.96 -6.72
CA GLN A 38 15.30 17.36 -7.17
C GLN A 38 16.59 18.10 -6.79
N ASN A 39 17.02 17.97 -5.53
CA ASN A 39 18.23 18.60 -5.03
C ASN A 39 19.49 18.07 -5.75
N GLU A 40 19.59 16.75 -5.93
CA GLU A 40 20.73 16.12 -6.63
C GLU A 40 20.84 16.56 -8.10
N ASN A 41 19.72 16.91 -8.73
CA ASN A 41 19.67 17.36 -10.13
C ASN A 41 19.60 18.89 -10.27
N ASN A 42 19.72 19.65 -9.16
CA ASN A 42 19.62 21.11 -9.12
C ASN A 42 18.32 21.66 -9.75
N VAL A 43 17.21 20.97 -9.54
CA VAL A 43 15.89 21.35 -10.06
C VAL A 43 15.02 21.89 -8.93
N THR A 44 14.58 23.14 -9.02
CA THR A 44 13.72 23.77 -8.01
C THR A 44 12.23 23.72 -8.36
N GLY A 45 11.89 23.73 -9.66
CA GLY A 45 10.51 23.76 -10.12
C GLY A 45 9.86 22.37 -10.24
N ILE A 46 8.53 22.32 -10.10
CA ILE A 46 7.72 21.12 -10.35
C ILE A 46 6.93 21.34 -11.63
N THR A 47 7.50 20.85 -12.73
CA THR A 47 6.86 20.87 -14.05
C THR A 47 6.60 19.44 -14.52
N GLU A 48 5.79 19.30 -15.57
CA GLU A 48 5.52 18.00 -16.16
C GLU A 48 6.80 17.30 -16.63
N ASP A 49 7.76 18.05 -17.19
CA ASP A 49 9.03 17.48 -17.69
C ASP A 49 9.91 16.98 -16.53
N VAL A 50 9.93 17.69 -15.40
CA VAL A 50 10.66 17.28 -14.18
C VAL A 50 10.08 15.96 -13.64
N LEU A 51 8.76 15.89 -13.50
CA LEU A 51 8.09 14.68 -13.01
C LEU A 51 8.24 13.51 -13.99
N LEU A 52 8.16 13.77 -15.29
CA LEU A 52 8.37 12.75 -16.32
C LEU A 52 9.79 12.19 -16.27
N ALA A 53 10.81 13.05 -16.10
CA ALA A 53 12.20 12.63 -15.96
C ALA A 53 12.41 11.78 -14.69
N TYR A 54 11.83 12.20 -13.56
CA TYR A 54 11.89 11.46 -12.30
C TYR A 54 11.23 10.07 -12.43
N ILE A 55 9.99 10.01 -12.92
CA ILE A 55 9.26 8.74 -13.12
C ILE A 55 9.97 7.85 -14.14
N SER A 56 10.58 8.43 -15.18
CA SER A 56 11.42 7.69 -16.12
C SER A 56 12.65 7.07 -15.44
N ASN A 57 13.31 7.79 -14.53
CA ASN A 57 14.42 7.24 -13.73
C ASN A 57 13.96 6.06 -12.86
N LEU A 58 12.85 6.21 -12.13
CA LEU A 58 12.28 5.15 -11.31
C LEU A 58 11.88 3.92 -12.14
N SER A 59 11.41 4.12 -13.37
CA SER A 59 11.01 3.02 -14.27
C SER A 59 12.15 2.05 -14.62
N LYS A 60 13.41 2.45 -14.40
CA LYS A 60 14.59 1.58 -14.59
C LYS A 60 14.78 0.59 -13.44
N LYS A 61 14.20 0.88 -12.27
CA LYS A 61 14.39 0.12 -11.03
C LYS A 61 13.14 -0.65 -10.60
N TYR A 62 11.95 -0.12 -10.90
CA TYR A 62 10.69 -0.63 -10.38
C TYR A 62 9.78 -1.21 -11.46
N SER A 63 8.97 -2.20 -11.08
CA SER A 63 7.92 -2.73 -11.95
C SER A 63 6.85 -1.66 -12.23
N PRO A 64 6.09 -1.77 -13.33
CA PRO A 64 5.00 -0.85 -13.65
C PRO A 64 4.01 -0.64 -12.51
N ASN A 65 3.57 -1.69 -11.80
CA ASN A 65 2.66 -1.55 -10.65
C ASN A 65 3.30 -0.78 -9.48
N SER A 66 4.56 -1.08 -9.17
CA SER A 66 5.30 -0.35 -8.13
C SER A 66 5.49 1.11 -8.53
N LEU A 67 5.77 1.38 -9.80
CA LEU A 67 5.92 2.73 -10.36
C LEU A 67 4.62 3.54 -10.25
N TRP A 68 3.47 2.93 -10.58
CA TRP A 68 2.15 3.54 -10.37
C TRP A 68 1.87 3.88 -8.91
N SER A 69 2.28 2.99 -7.99
CA SER A 69 2.11 3.21 -6.56
C SER A 69 2.97 4.38 -6.07
N LYS A 70 4.25 4.41 -6.46
CA LYS A 70 5.19 5.51 -6.17
C LYS A 70 4.69 6.84 -6.71
N TRP A 71 4.27 6.86 -7.98
CA TRP A 71 3.66 8.05 -8.57
C TRP A 71 2.43 8.51 -7.77
N SER A 72 1.55 7.59 -7.39
CA SER A 72 0.33 7.94 -6.64
C SER A 72 0.64 8.53 -5.27
N MET A 73 1.67 8.03 -4.59
CA MET A 73 2.15 8.58 -3.31
C MET A 73 2.70 9.99 -3.48
N VAL A 74 3.65 10.18 -4.40
CA VAL A 74 4.23 11.50 -4.71
C VAL A 74 3.15 12.48 -5.14
N LYS A 75 2.24 12.07 -6.03
CA LYS A 75 1.10 12.87 -6.50
C LYS A 75 0.21 13.34 -5.34
N SER A 76 -0.05 12.49 -4.37
CA SER A 76 -0.88 12.83 -3.21
C SER A 76 -0.17 13.84 -2.32
N CYS A 77 1.12 13.65 -2.05
CA CYS A 77 1.92 14.61 -1.28
C CYS A 77 2.04 15.96 -2.00
N LEU A 78 2.18 15.98 -3.32
CA LEU A 78 2.18 17.21 -4.11
C LEU A 78 0.86 17.98 -3.98
N GLN A 79 -0.28 17.26 -4.00
CA GLN A 79 -1.59 17.87 -3.81
C GLN A 79 -1.76 18.43 -2.39
N VAL A 80 -1.33 17.70 -1.37
CA VAL A 80 -1.50 18.08 0.04
C VAL A 80 -0.55 19.21 0.45
N ARG A 81 0.73 19.10 0.12
CA ARG A 81 1.79 19.99 0.63
C ARG A 81 2.03 21.22 -0.25
N GLU A 82 1.85 21.10 -1.56
CA GLU A 82 2.19 22.16 -2.52
C GLU A 82 0.96 22.64 -3.30
N ASN A 83 -0.22 22.09 -3.01
CA ASN A 83 -1.47 22.34 -3.74
C ASN A 83 -1.31 22.12 -5.26
N ILE A 84 -0.51 21.12 -5.63
CA ILE A 84 -0.24 20.79 -7.02
C ILE A 84 -1.14 19.64 -7.47
N ASP A 85 -2.15 19.95 -8.30
CA ASP A 85 -2.96 18.91 -8.93
C ASP A 85 -2.15 18.08 -9.92
N GLY A 86 -1.89 16.83 -9.56
CA GLY A 86 -1.15 15.91 -10.42
C GLY A 86 -1.95 15.30 -11.57
N ARG A 87 -3.27 15.51 -11.63
CA ARG A 87 -4.09 15.14 -12.81
C ARG A 87 -3.70 15.96 -14.04
N ARG A 88 -3.07 17.13 -13.85
CA ARG A 88 -2.60 17.96 -14.96
C ARG A 88 -1.43 17.35 -15.74
N PHE A 89 -0.73 16.36 -15.19
CA PHE A 89 0.47 15.75 -15.80
C PHE A 89 0.13 14.58 -16.71
N GLN A 90 -0.51 14.88 -17.84
CA GLN A 90 -0.99 13.89 -18.81
C GLN A 90 0.14 13.07 -19.46
N LYS A 91 1.32 13.64 -19.71
CA LYS A 91 2.48 12.91 -20.25
C LYS A 91 2.98 11.86 -19.26
N VAL A 92 2.99 12.17 -17.96
CA VAL A 92 3.37 11.22 -16.90
C VAL A 92 2.38 10.05 -16.88
N ILE A 93 1.07 10.35 -16.91
CA ILE A 93 0.02 9.32 -16.96
C ILE A 93 0.16 8.46 -18.22
N ALA A 94 0.37 9.07 -19.39
CA ALA A 94 0.56 8.35 -20.65
C ALA A 94 1.79 7.45 -20.62
N PHE A 95 2.90 7.91 -20.04
CA PHE A 95 4.10 7.11 -19.86
C PHE A 95 3.85 5.89 -18.96
N LEU A 96 3.18 6.08 -17.82
CA LEU A 96 2.85 5.01 -16.88
C LEU A 96 1.90 3.97 -17.52
N LYS A 97 0.91 4.42 -18.31
CA LYS A 97 -0.01 3.53 -19.04
C LYS A 97 0.74 2.66 -20.04
N ARG A 98 1.58 3.25 -20.90
CA ARG A 98 2.39 2.52 -21.90
C ARG A 98 3.30 1.47 -21.27
N ARG A 99 3.88 1.78 -20.11
CA ARG A 99 4.72 0.83 -19.36
C ARG A 99 3.93 -0.36 -18.81
N ASN A 100 2.64 -0.20 -18.58
CA ASN A 100 1.79 -1.26 -18.03
C ASN A 100 1.22 -2.20 -19.10
N GLU A 101 1.13 -1.79 -20.37
CA GLU A 101 0.47 -2.55 -21.45
C GLU A 101 0.99 -3.98 -21.63
N ARG A 102 2.29 -4.20 -21.40
CA ARG A 102 2.93 -5.53 -21.54
C ARG A 102 3.33 -6.14 -20.21
N TYR A 103 2.92 -5.53 -19.10
CA TYR A 103 3.29 -6.00 -17.78
C TYR A 103 2.38 -7.14 -17.34
N LEU A 104 2.99 -8.29 -17.05
CA LEU A 104 2.31 -9.41 -16.42
C LEU A 104 2.59 -9.39 -14.91
N PRO A 105 1.56 -9.19 -14.07
CA PRO A 105 1.75 -9.21 -12.62
C PRO A 105 2.28 -10.56 -12.15
N LYS A 106 3.30 -10.53 -11.29
CA LYS A 106 3.77 -11.73 -10.58
C LYS A 106 2.70 -12.13 -9.56
N LYS A 107 2.04 -13.26 -9.78
CA LYS A 107 1.12 -13.84 -8.79
C LYS A 107 1.91 -14.56 -7.70
N ALA A 108 1.36 -14.57 -6.49
CA ALA A 108 1.88 -15.44 -5.42
C ALA A 108 1.79 -16.90 -5.86
N LYS A 109 2.69 -17.75 -5.33
CA LYS A 109 2.58 -19.19 -5.55
C LYS A 109 1.26 -19.66 -4.96
N THR A 110 0.48 -20.40 -5.75
CA THR A 110 -0.75 -21.02 -5.27
C THR A 110 -0.39 -22.18 -4.36
N VAL A 111 -0.84 -22.13 -3.11
CA VAL A 111 -0.79 -23.29 -2.22
C VAL A 111 -1.79 -24.32 -2.75
N THR A 112 -1.35 -25.56 -2.91
CA THR A 112 -2.21 -26.64 -3.43
C THR A 112 -2.84 -27.42 -2.30
N LYS A 113 -3.91 -28.16 -2.60
CA LYS A 113 -4.61 -29.00 -1.63
C LYS A 113 -3.65 -29.99 -0.95
N GLU A 114 -2.76 -30.61 -1.72
CA GLU A 114 -1.82 -31.62 -1.23
C GLU A 114 -0.82 -31.01 -0.23
N HIS A 115 -0.37 -29.78 -0.47
CA HIS A 115 0.50 -29.07 0.47
C HIS A 115 -0.22 -28.75 1.79
N VAL A 116 -1.50 -28.39 1.72
CA VAL A 116 -2.32 -28.13 2.92
C VAL A 116 -2.55 -29.43 3.68
N GLU A 117 -2.99 -30.50 3.00
CA GLU A 117 -3.23 -31.81 3.63
C GLU A 117 -1.96 -32.33 4.30
N LYS A 118 -0.81 -32.23 3.63
CA LYS A 118 0.49 -32.60 4.21
C LYS A 118 0.81 -31.80 5.47
N LEU A 119 0.59 -30.48 5.45
CA LEU A 119 0.81 -29.64 6.63
C LEU A 119 -0.11 -30.05 7.78
N ILE A 120 -1.41 -30.21 7.52
CA ILE A 120 -2.40 -30.48 8.57
C ILE A 120 -2.24 -31.89 9.15
N LEU A 121 -2.05 -32.91 8.30
CA LEU A 121 -2.08 -34.31 8.70
C LEU A 121 -0.72 -34.85 9.13
N GLU A 122 0.38 -34.42 8.51
CA GLU A 122 1.70 -35.05 8.71
C GLU A 122 2.67 -34.21 9.55
N ALA A 123 2.54 -32.87 9.55
CA ALA A 123 3.48 -32.03 10.29
C ALA A 123 3.28 -32.19 11.81
N PRO A 124 4.35 -32.22 12.62
CA PRO A 124 4.21 -32.45 14.06
C PRO A 124 3.72 -31.20 14.80
N ASP A 125 2.77 -31.39 15.72
CA ASP A 125 2.06 -30.29 16.40
C ASP A 125 2.96 -29.49 17.34
N ASP A 126 3.95 -30.14 17.97
CA ASP A 126 4.93 -29.48 18.85
C ASP A 126 5.68 -28.32 18.16
N LYS A 127 5.75 -28.34 16.82
CA LYS A 127 6.40 -27.31 16.00
C LYS A 127 5.44 -26.49 15.15
N TRP A 128 4.37 -27.11 14.66
CA TRP A 128 3.53 -26.53 13.60
C TRP A 128 2.09 -26.26 14.00
N LEU A 129 1.67 -26.55 15.24
CA LEU A 129 0.28 -26.38 15.67
C LEU A 129 -0.29 -24.99 15.33
N LEU A 130 0.43 -23.93 15.65
CA LEU A 130 -0.02 -22.56 15.33
C LEU A 130 -0.19 -22.35 13.82
N ALA A 131 0.76 -22.82 13.01
CA ALA A 131 0.67 -22.69 11.55
C ALA A 131 -0.50 -23.50 10.98
N LYS A 132 -0.81 -24.68 11.55
CA LYS A 132 -1.99 -25.47 11.17
C LYS A 132 -3.28 -24.71 11.45
N VAL A 133 -3.42 -24.18 12.67
CA VAL A 133 -4.60 -23.39 13.09
C VAL A 133 -4.78 -22.17 12.17
N ILE A 134 -3.72 -21.37 11.97
CA ILE A 134 -3.75 -20.21 11.08
C ILE A 134 -4.14 -20.61 9.65
N THR A 135 -3.63 -21.74 9.15
CA THR A 135 -3.95 -22.22 7.79
C THR A 135 -5.43 -22.61 7.66
N ILE A 136 -5.99 -23.31 8.66
CA ILE A 136 -7.40 -23.68 8.70
C ILE A 136 -8.27 -22.41 8.70
N PHE A 137 -8.01 -21.48 9.62
CA PHE A 137 -8.77 -20.24 9.71
C PHE A 137 -8.65 -19.42 8.42
N GLY A 138 -7.45 -19.25 7.89
CA GLY A 138 -7.21 -18.49 6.66
C GLY A 138 -7.89 -19.07 5.43
N ILE A 139 -7.89 -20.41 5.27
CA ILE A 139 -8.51 -21.06 4.10
C ILE A 139 -10.04 -21.12 4.24
N PHE A 140 -10.56 -21.58 5.38
CA PHE A 140 -12.01 -21.77 5.55
C PHE A 140 -12.75 -20.46 5.83
N GLY A 141 -12.12 -19.51 6.54
CA GLY A 141 -12.67 -18.17 6.77
C GLY A 141 -12.37 -17.17 5.66
N CYS A 142 -11.56 -17.54 4.65
CA CYS A 142 -11.04 -16.62 3.63
C CYS A 142 -10.35 -15.38 4.22
N CYS A 143 -9.72 -15.52 5.39
CA CYS A 143 -9.20 -14.41 6.17
C CYS A 143 -7.93 -13.80 5.56
N ARG A 144 -7.82 -12.48 5.60
CA ARG A 144 -6.56 -11.75 5.33
C ARG A 144 -5.59 -11.90 6.50
N CYS A 145 -4.30 -11.69 6.23
CA CYS A 145 -3.28 -11.73 7.29
C CYS A 145 -3.58 -10.75 8.43
N ASP A 146 -4.00 -9.51 8.12
CA ASP A 146 -4.31 -8.50 9.14
C ASP A 146 -5.52 -8.92 10.01
N GLU A 147 -6.50 -9.62 9.43
CA GLU A 147 -7.66 -10.18 10.16
C GLU A 147 -7.20 -11.31 11.08
N LEU A 148 -6.30 -12.19 10.62
CA LEU A 148 -5.73 -13.27 11.43
C LEU A 148 -4.82 -12.75 12.56
N LEU A 149 -4.08 -11.67 12.33
CA LEU A 149 -3.19 -11.05 13.33
C LEU A 149 -3.95 -10.34 14.45
N SER A 150 -5.17 -9.90 14.18
CA SER A 150 -6.01 -9.19 15.15
C SER A 150 -7.05 -10.10 15.82
N LEU A 151 -7.11 -11.38 15.43
CA LEU A 151 -8.02 -12.37 16.01
C LEU A 151 -7.75 -12.57 17.50
N THR A 152 -8.79 -12.49 18.32
CA THR A 152 -8.76 -12.75 19.76
C THR A 152 -9.71 -13.89 20.13
N LEU A 153 -9.59 -14.40 21.36
CA LEU A 153 -10.51 -15.44 21.87
C LEU A 153 -11.97 -14.98 21.94
N ASN A 154 -12.21 -13.67 22.03
CA ASN A 154 -13.57 -13.11 22.05
C ASN A 154 -14.22 -13.12 20.66
N ASP A 155 -13.45 -13.34 19.60
CA ASP A 155 -13.95 -13.39 18.23
C ASP A 155 -14.28 -14.83 17.79
N VAL A 156 -14.15 -15.81 18.69
CA VAL A 156 -14.40 -17.24 18.43
C VAL A 156 -15.54 -17.73 19.32
N GLU A 157 -16.59 -18.23 18.67
CA GLU A 157 -17.72 -18.87 19.34
C GLU A 157 -17.71 -20.38 19.10
N ASP A 158 -17.85 -21.16 20.17
CA ASP A 158 -17.89 -22.61 20.14
C ASP A 158 -19.35 -23.11 20.15
N PHE A 159 -19.76 -23.75 19.06
CA PHE A 159 -21.06 -24.41 18.90
C PHE A 159 -20.96 -25.93 19.02
N GLY A 160 -19.88 -26.45 19.61
CA GLY A 160 -19.58 -27.86 19.86
C GLY A 160 -18.96 -28.55 18.64
N GLU A 161 -19.73 -28.68 17.56
CA GLU A 161 -19.24 -29.30 16.31
C GLU A 161 -18.60 -28.28 15.35
N ILE A 162 -18.87 -26.99 15.57
CA ILE A 162 -18.47 -25.90 14.69
C ILE A 162 -17.93 -24.76 15.55
N TYR A 163 -16.81 -24.18 15.12
CA TYR A 163 -16.35 -22.90 15.63
C TYR A 163 -16.75 -21.81 14.63
N CYS A 164 -17.44 -20.78 15.10
CA CYS A 164 -17.71 -19.58 14.31
C CYS A 164 -16.68 -18.51 14.67
N CYS A 165 -16.23 -17.75 13.67
CA CYS A 165 -15.26 -16.69 13.86
C CYS A 165 -15.80 -15.38 13.26
N ASP A 166 -16.09 -14.41 14.11
CA ASP A 166 -16.63 -13.12 13.71
C ASP A 166 -15.50 -12.09 13.53
N LEU A 167 -15.00 -12.00 12.30
CA LEU A 167 -13.89 -11.11 11.93
C LEU A 167 -14.35 -9.70 11.50
N THR A 168 -15.47 -9.22 12.04
CA THR A 168 -16.01 -7.88 11.73
C THR A 168 -15.36 -6.80 12.58
N ARG A 169 -14.07 -6.55 12.35
CA ARG A 169 -13.41 -5.32 12.82
C ARG A 169 -12.71 -4.64 11.66
N ASN A 170 -13.46 -3.82 10.94
CA ASN A 170 -12.94 -2.79 10.03
C ASN A 170 -13.63 -1.46 10.35
#